data_AF-A0A0V0IM77-F1
#
_entry.id   AF-A0A0V0IM77-F1
#
_cell.length_a   1.000
_cell.length_b   1.000
_cell.length_c   1.000
_cell.angle_alpha   90.00
_cell.angle_beta   90.00
_cell.angle_gamma   90.00
#
_symmetry.space_group_name_H-M   'P 1'
#
loop_
_entity.id
_entity.type
_entity.pdbx_description
1 polymer ?
#
loop_
_entity_poly.entity_id
_entity_poly.type
_entity_poly.pdbx_seq_one_letter_code
_entity_poly.pdbx_strand_id
1 'polypeptide(L)'
;MMELLGMMPRKIALGGRYSRDLFNRHGDLRHIRRLRFWPLKKVLVEKYELSEQDAKDLSDFLVPILDFVPEKRPTAAQCLLHPWINSGPRLLELSLPDAQSKAVDALNSEQTKKQNEEEREAMEVGIGKIAINKNMKNFRSYSVKF
;
A
#
# COMPACT_ATOMS: atom_id res chain seq x y z
N MET A 1 22.31 6.60 -19.07
CA MET A 1 22.50 7.18 -17.73
C MET A 1 22.09 8.67 -17.70
N MET A 2 22.64 9.53 -18.55
CA MET A 2 22.26 10.96 -18.58
C MET A 2 20.78 11.22 -18.93
N GLU A 3 20.17 10.41 -19.78
CA GLU A 3 18.74 10.54 -20.11
C GLU A 3 17.80 10.32 -18.92
N LEU A 4 18.25 9.53 -17.93
CA LEU A 4 17.47 9.15 -16.76
C LEU A 4 17.71 10.09 -15.57
N LEU A 5 18.98 10.47 -15.34
CA LEU A 5 19.44 11.17 -14.14
C LEU A 5 19.79 12.65 -14.41
N GLY A 6 19.70 13.09 -15.67
CA GLY A 6 20.10 14.44 -16.08
C GLY A 6 21.56 14.54 -16.52
N MET A 7 22.02 15.76 -16.69
CA MET A 7 23.38 16.02 -17.19
C MET A 7 24.45 15.60 -16.18
N MET A 8 25.47 14.89 -16.67
CA MET A 8 26.62 14.51 -15.85
C MET A 8 27.49 15.74 -15.56
N PRO A 9 27.93 15.95 -14.29
CA PRO A 9 28.84 17.02 -13.96
C PRO A 9 30.16 16.91 -14.73
N ARG A 10 30.64 18.02 -15.30
CA ARG A 10 31.85 18.07 -16.14
C ARG A 10 33.09 17.45 -15.47
N LYS A 11 33.25 17.65 -14.16
CA LYS A 11 34.38 17.06 -13.39
C LYS A 11 34.38 15.53 -13.45
N ILE A 12 33.20 14.92 -13.37
CA ILE A 12 33.04 13.46 -13.46
C ILE A 12 33.22 13.01 -14.91
N ALA A 13 32.57 13.69 -15.85
CA ALA A 13 32.63 13.36 -17.29
C ALA A 13 34.08 13.33 -17.82
N LEU A 14 34.91 14.29 -17.39
CA LEU A 14 36.30 14.42 -17.85
C LEU A 14 37.33 13.71 -16.95
N GLY A 15 36.93 13.18 -15.79
CA GLY A 15 37.84 12.53 -14.84
C GLY A 15 38.17 11.07 -15.16
N GLY A 16 37.38 10.41 -16.02
CA GLY A 16 37.55 8.99 -16.33
C GLY A 16 38.69 8.70 -17.32
N ARG A 17 39.28 7.49 -17.22
CA ARG A 17 40.29 6.97 -18.17
C ARG A 17 39.82 7.06 -19.63
N TYR A 18 38.55 6.72 -19.88
CA TYR A 18 37.94 6.71 -21.22
C TYR A 18 37.16 7.99 -21.54
N SER A 19 37.31 9.04 -20.72
CA SER A 19 36.55 10.29 -20.89
C SER A 19 36.75 10.93 -22.26
N ARG A 20 37.95 10.82 -22.84
CA ARG A 20 38.31 11.43 -24.12
C ARG A 20 37.54 10.85 -25.30
N ASP A 21 37.17 9.58 -25.25
CA ASP A 21 36.46 8.89 -26.33
C ASP A 21 34.95 9.16 -26.28
N LEU A 22 34.43 9.41 -25.07
CA LEU A 22 33.00 9.61 -24.82
C LEU A 22 32.60 11.09 -24.84
N PHE A 23 33.42 11.98 -24.27
CA PHE A 23 33.10 13.37 -24.03
C PHE A 23 34.02 14.36 -24.76
N ASN A 24 33.46 15.51 -25.12
CA ASN A 24 34.19 16.67 -25.63
C ASN A 24 34.83 17.47 -24.45
N ARG A 25 35.62 18.51 -24.76
CA ARG A 25 36.25 19.38 -23.73
C ARG A 25 35.26 20.12 -22.81
N HIS A 26 34.02 20.25 -23.27
CA HIS A 26 32.93 20.94 -22.58
C HIS A 26 32.14 19.99 -21.66
N GLY A 27 32.30 18.67 -21.81
CA GLY A 27 31.59 17.66 -21.03
C GLY A 27 30.37 17.06 -21.74
N ASP A 28 30.14 17.36 -23.02
CA ASP A 28 29.06 16.76 -23.80
C ASP A 28 29.50 15.50 -24.53
N LEU A 29 28.56 14.61 -24.82
CA LEU A 29 28.81 13.38 -25.55
C LEU A 29 29.24 13.67 -27.01
N ARG A 30 30.29 13.01 -27.48
CA ARG A 30 30.83 13.23 -28.84
C ARG A 30 29.91 12.71 -29.93
N HIS A 31 29.42 11.49 -29.75
CA HIS A 31 28.71 10.75 -30.80
C HIS A 31 27.19 10.88 -30.69
N ILE A 32 26.67 11.30 -29.54
CA ILE A 32 25.23 11.41 -29.27
C ILE A 32 24.88 12.90 -29.18
N ARG A 33 24.17 13.41 -30.20
CA ARG A 33 23.77 14.83 -30.29
C ARG A 33 22.42 15.14 -29.68
N ARG A 34 21.56 14.12 -29.51
CA ARG A 34 20.20 14.27 -29.01
C ARG A 34 19.97 13.25 -27.91
N LEU A 35 19.81 13.75 -26.68
CA LEU A 35 19.41 12.96 -25.53
C LEU A 35 17.91 13.08 -25.35
N ARG A 36 17.22 11.95 -25.18
CA ARG A 36 15.79 11.92 -24.87
C ARG A 36 15.62 11.72 -23.37
N PHE A 37 15.41 12.82 -22.65
CA PHE A 37 15.25 12.74 -21.21
C PHE A 37 13.93 12.06 -20.84
N TRP A 38 14.04 11.00 -20.04
CA TRP A 38 12.91 10.31 -19.44
C TRP A 38 13.27 10.01 -17.98
N PRO A 39 12.94 10.92 -17.05
CA PRO A 39 13.32 10.79 -15.64
C PRO A 39 12.79 9.51 -15.01
N LEU A 40 13.54 8.96 -14.05
CA LEU A 40 13.20 7.67 -13.42
C LEU A 40 11.75 7.59 -12.92
N LYS A 41 11.27 8.61 -12.20
CA LYS A 41 9.88 8.65 -11.73
C LYS A 41 8.87 8.51 -12.89
N LYS A 42 9.08 9.22 -14.00
CA LYS A 42 8.19 9.14 -15.17
C LYS A 42 8.23 7.76 -15.81
N VAL A 43 9.40 7.15 -15.92
CA VAL A 43 9.52 5.77 -16.40
C VAL A 43 8.73 4.83 -15.50
N LEU A 44 8.84 4.97 -14.18
CA LEU A 44 8.13 4.14 -13.22
C LEU A 44 6.60 4.28 -13.34
N VAL A 45 6.09 5.50 -13.50
CA VAL A 45 4.64 5.72 -13.67
C VAL A 45 4.16 5.28 -15.06
N GLU A 46 4.78 5.77 -16.13
CA GLU A 46 4.26 5.60 -17.49
C GLU A 46 4.53 4.22 -18.07
N LYS A 47 5.69 3.62 -17.76
CA LYS A 47 6.10 2.32 -18.32
C LYS A 47 5.78 1.15 -17.41
N TYR A 48 5.86 1.35 -16.10
CA TYR A 48 5.66 0.30 -15.11
C TYR A 48 4.35 0.45 -14.34
N GLU A 49 3.52 1.46 -14.68
CA GLU A 49 2.17 1.66 -14.13
C GLU A 49 2.15 1.72 -12.59
N LEU A 50 3.26 2.14 -11.99
CA LEU A 50 3.34 2.36 -10.55
C LEU A 50 2.46 3.55 -10.16
N SER A 51 1.87 3.49 -8.96
CA SER A 51 1.21 4.65 -8.39
C SER A 51 2.20 5.82 -8.30
N GLU A 52 1.69 7.05 -8.43
CA GLU A 52 2.53 8.26 -8.32
C GLU A 52 3.33 8.29 -7.01
N GLN A 53 2.74 7.75 -5.94
CA GLN A 53 3.36 7.68 -4.61
C GLN A 53 4.45 6.61 -4.57
N ASP A 54 4.19 5.37 -5.01
CA ASP A 54 5.19 4.31 -5.02
C ASP A 54 6.36 4.65 -5.94
N ALA A 55 6.07 5.21 -7.11
CA ALA A 55 7.08 5.67 -8.06
C ALA A 55 7.94 6.78 -7.45
N LYS A 56 7.35 7.69 -6.67
CA LYS A 56 8.08 8.72 -5.94
C LYS A 56 8.97 8.10 -4.88
N ASP A 57 8.44 7.24 -4.01
CA ASP A 57 9.19 6.68 -2.89
C ASP A 57 10.35 5.78 -3.37
N LEU A 58 10.14 5.02 -4.44
CA LEU A 58 11.19 4.25 -5.11
C LEU A 58 12.23 5.16 -5.78
N SER A 59 11.78 6.23 -6.44
CA SER A 59 12.73 7.19 -7.06
C SER A 59 13.57 7.90 -6.01
N ASP A 60 12.98 8.31 -4.89
CA ASP A 60 13.65 8.97 -3.78
C ASP A 60 14.72 8.04 -3.16
N PHE A 61 14.48 6.73 -3.15
CA PHE A 61 15.48 5.73 -2.77
C PHE A 61 16.60 5.55 -3.81
N LEU A 62 16.24 5.40 -5.09
CA LEU A 62 17.20 5.02 -6.14
C LEU A 62 18.07 6.18 -6.65
N VAL A 63 17.52 7.39 -6.76
CA VAL A 63 18.24 8.54 -7.33
C VAL A 63 19.55 8.85 -6.57
N PRO A 64 19.57 8.89 -5.23
CA PRO A 64 20.81 9.11 -4.47
C PRO A 64 21.86 8.00 -4.69
N ILE A 65 21.42 6.75 -4.83
CA ILE A 65 22.31 5.60 -5.08
C ILE A 65 22.98 5.72 -6.45
N LEU A 66 22.28 6.33 -7.40
CA LEU A 66 22.73 6.48 -8.78
C LEU A 66 23.47 7.81 -9.06
N ASP A 67 23.80 8.61 -8.03
CA ASP A 67 24.50 9.89 -8.22
C ASP A 67 25.78 9.71 -9.04
N PHE A 68 26.08 10.65 -9.94
CA PHE A 68 27.30 10.63 -10.75
C PHE A 68 28.56 10.77 -9.90
N VAL A 69 28.48 11.48 -8.78
CA VAL A 69 29.58 11.73 -7.84
C VAL A 69 29.60 10.59 -6.82
N PRO A 70 30.60 9.70 -6.84
CA PRO A 70 30.63 8.54 -5.94
C PRO A 70 30.59 8.92 -4.45
N GLU A 71 31.20 10.05 -4.09
CA GLU A 71 31.27 10.55 -2.71
C GLU A 71 29.91 11.00 -2.16
N LYS A 72 28.93 11.26 -3.02
CA LYS A 72 27.56 11.62 -2.63
C LYS A 72 26.65 10.42 -2.46
N ARG A 73 27.07 9.24 -2.92
CA ARG A 73 26.23 8.04 -2.85
C ARG A 73 26.12 7.57 -1.40
N PRO A 74 24.93 7.23 -0.92
CA PRO A 74 24.77 6.64 0.40
C PRO A 74 25.49 5.28 0.45
N THR A 75 26.01 4.94 1.63
CA THR A 75 26.54 3.59 1.88
C THR A 75 25.41 2.58 1.95
N ALA A 76 25.70 1.30 1.71
CA ALA A 76 24.69 0.24 1.82
C ALA A 76 23.99 0.22 3.20
N ALA A 77 24.75 0.49 4.27
CA ALA A 77 24.19 0.60 5.62
C ALA A 77 23.19 1.75 5.75
N GLN A 78 23.46 2.91 5.13
CA GLN A 78 22.52 4.03 5.10
C GLN A 78 21.28 3.70 4.25
N CYS A 79 21.43 2.99 3.13
CA CYS A 79 20.31 2.57 2.29
C CYS A 79 19.31 1.69 3.03
N LEU A 80 19.76 0.82 3.94
CA LEU A 80 18.89 -0.04 4.74
C LEU A 80 17.97 0.74 5.69
N LEU A 81 18.35 1.96 6.07
CA LEU A 81 17.55 2.84 6.92
C LEU A 81 16.46 3.60 6.14
N HIS A 82 16.47 3.53 4.80
CA HIS A 82 15.53 4.28 3.99
C HIS A 82 14.09 3.76 4.19
N PRO A 83 13.09 4.64 4.34
CA PRO A 83 11.69 4.24 4.58
C PRO A 83 11.13 3.28 3.53
N TRP A 84 11.58 3.40 2.29
CA TRP A 84 11.16 2.51 1.19
C TRP A 84 11.55 1.04 1.43
N ILE A 85 12.68 0.77 2.10
CA ILE A 85 13.12 -0.58 2.49
C ILE A 85 12.45 -1.01 3.80
N ASN A 86 12.31 -0.08 4.75
CA ASN A 86 11.79 -0.35 6.10
C ASN A 86 10.27 -0.15 6.22
N SER A 87 9.53 -0.23 5.12
CA SER A 87 8.07 -0.11 5.09
C SER A 87 7.41 -1.37 5.66
N GLY A 88 7.62 -1.62 6.95
CA GLY A 88 7.03 -2.70 7.75
C GLY A 88 7.33 -4.12 7.25
N PRO A 89 6.90 -5.16 7.98
CA PRO A 89 6.83 -6.50 7.42
C PRO A 89 5.80 -6.46 6.28
N ARG A 90 6.27 -6.20 5.06
CA ARG A 90 5.60 -6.76 3.89
C ARG A 90 5.74 -8.26 4.04
N LEU A 91 4.79 -8.85 4.77
CA LEU A 91 4.36 -10.19 4.48
C LEU A 91 4.12 -10.16 2.97
N LEU A 92 5.08 -10.71 2.23
CA LEU A 92 4.82 -11.23 0.91
C LEU A 92 3.79 -12.33 1.17
N GLU A 93 2.53 -11.96 1.30
CA GLU A 93 1.44 -12.84 0.93
C GLU A 93 1.71 -13.12 -0.55
N LEU A 94 2.50 -14.17 -0.78
CA LEU A 94 2.47 -14.91 -2.01
C LEU A 94 0.98 -15.13 -2.27
N SER A 95 0.45 -14.50 -3.31
CA SER A 95 -0.91 -14.72 -3.75
C SER A 95 -1.00 -16.19 -4.19
N LEU A 96 -1.25 -17.06 -3.22
CA LEU A 96 -1.68 -18.42 -3.47
C LEU A 96 -3.04 -18.31 -4.18
N PRO A 97 -3.27 -19.11 -5.23
CA PRO A 97 -4.53 -19.07 -5.95
C PRO A 97 -5.69 -19.32 -4.99
N ASP A 98 -6.69 -18.46 -5.11
CA ASP A 98 -7.94 -18.37 -4.38
C ASP A 98 -8.72 -19.70 -4.45
N ALA A 99 -8.38 -20.64 -3.57
CA ALA A 99 -9.01 -21.94 -3.50
C ALA A 99 -9.35 -22.38 -2.07
N GLN A 100 -9.42 -21.44 -1.11
CA GLN A 100 -9.90 -21.74 0.25
C GLN A 100 -10.86 -20.70 0.84
N SER A 101 -11.44 -19.81 0.03
CA SER A 101 -12.55 -18.94 0.49
C SER A 101 -13.90 -19.67 0.62
N LYS A 102 -14.01 -20.95 0.27
CA LYS A 102 -15.27 -21.71 0.35
C LYS A 102 -15.46 -22.58 1.61
N ALA A 103 -14.43 -22.76 2.44
CA ALA A 103 -14.53 -23.61 3.63
C ALA A 103 -14.94 -22.83 4.90
N VAL A 104 -14.62 -21.53 4.95
CA VAL A 104 -14.82 -20.72 6.16
C VAL A 104 -16.28 -20.27 6.31
N ASP A 105 -17.02 -20.12 5.21
CA ASP A 105 -18.44 -19.73 5.24
C ASP A 105 -19.37 -20.87 5.70
N ALA A 106 -18.99 -22.14 5.49
CA ALA A 106 -19.79 -23.28 5.91
C ALA A 106 -19.83 -23.44 7.43
N LEU A 107 -18.69 -23.24 8.10
CA LEU A 107 -18.56 -23.40 9.56
C LEU A 107 -19.32 -22.33 10.36
N ASN A 108 -19.43 -21.10 9.83
CA ASN A 108 -20.17 -20.02 10.51
C ASN A 108 -21.69 -20.19 10.45
N SER A 109 -22.21 -20.93 9.46
CA SER A 109 -23.65 -21.13 9.29
C SER A 109 -24.26 -22.19 10.22
N GLU A 110 -23.45 -23.13 10.72
CA GLU A 110 -23.91 -24.17 11.65
C GLU A 110 -23.93 -23.70 13.11
N GLN A 111 -23.04 -22.78 13.49
CA GLN A 111 -23.01 -22.23 14.85
C GLN A 111 -24.19 -21.28 15.13
N THR A 112 -24.62 -20.52 14.13
CA THR A 112 -25.78 -19.60 14.26
C THR A 112 -27.12 -20.30 14.32
N LYS A 113 -27.24 -21.54 13.82
CA LYS A 113 -28.49 -22.32 13.93
C LYS A 113 -28.70 -22.92 15.32
N LYS A 114 -27.62 -23.41 15.96
CA LYS A 114 -27.72 -24.06 17.28
C LYS A 114 -28.08 -23.10 18.42
N GLN A 115 -27.58 -21.85 18.37
CA GLN A 115 -27.95 -20.83 19.37
C GLN A 115 -29.42 -20.38 19.28
N ASN A 116 -30.00 -20.35 18.08
CA ASN A 116 -31.38 -19.89 17.88
C ASN A 116 -32.44 -20.93 18.28
N GLU A 117 -32.08 -22.22 18.33
CA GLU A 117 -32.99 -23.31 18.77
C GLU A 117 -33.05 -23.41 20.30
N GLU A 118 -31.91 -23.26 21.00
CA GLU A 118 -31.85 -23.28 22.47
C GLU A 118 -32.57 -22.08 23.11
N GLU A 119 -32.52 -20.89 22.49
CA GLU A 119 -33.28 -19.71 22.96
C GLU A 119 -34.80 -19.86 22.78
N ARG A 120 -35.27 -20.65 21.81
CA ARG A 120 -36.70 -20.94 21.60
C ARG A 120 -37.25 -21.91 22.65
N GLU A 121 -36.49 -22.95 23.01
CA GLU A 121 -36.89 -23.90 24.06
C GLU A 121 -36.91 -23.25 25.45
N ALA A 122 -35.97 -22.33 25.73
CA ALA A 122 -35.95 -21.59 26.99
C ALA A 122 -37.15 -20.64 27.18
N MET A 123 -37.80 -20.20 26.09
CA MET A 123 -38.96 -19.31 26.14
C MET A 123 -40.27 -20.07 26.45
N GLU A 124 -40.37 -21.35 26.09
CA GLU A 124 -41.58 -22.16 26.24
C GLU A 124 -41.76 -22.69 27.68
N VAL A 125 -40.66 -22.95 28.40
CA VAL A 125 -40.66 -23.39 29.80
C VAL A 125 -41.12 -22.26 30.77
N GLY A 126 -41.14 -21.00 30.31
CA GLY A 126 -41.41 -19.81 31.14
C GLY A 126 -42.88 -19.42 31.34
N ILE A 127 -43.86 -20.03 30.64
CA ILE A 127 -45.28 -19.59 30.67
C ILE A 127 -46.13 -20.47 31.61
N GLY A 128 -45.58 -20.86 32.76
CA GLY A 128 -46.29 -21.63 33.78
C GLY A 128 -46.36 -20.90 35.10
N LYS A 129 -47.50 -20.23 35.36
CA LYS A 129 -48.02 -19.67 36.65
C LYS A 129 -48.09 -18.14 36.70
N ILE A 130 -49.22 -17.56 36.29
CA ILE A 130 -49.71 -16.30 36.89
C ILE A 130 -51.22 -16.40 37.11
N ALA A 131 -51.60 -16.33 38.39
CA ALA A 131 -52.97 -16.31 38.86
C ALA A 131 -53.67 -14.98 38.55
N ILE A 132 -54.97 -15.06 38.27
CA ILE A 132 -55.88 -13.94 38.05
C ILE A 132 -56.11 -13.20 39.37
N ASN A 133 -55.89 -11.88 39.40
CA ASN A 133 -56.63 -11.02 40.33
C ASN A 133 -57.10 -9.71 39.68
N LYS A 134 -58.34 -9.36 40.01
CA LYS A 134 -59.18 -8.25 39.55
C LYS A 134 -58.87 -6.98 40.36
N ASN A 135 -59.22 -5.82 39.77
CA ASN A 135 -59.18 -4.43 40.30
C ASN A 135 -57.79 -3.77 40.25
N MET A 136 -57.62 -2.49 39.86
CA MET A 136 -58.49 -1.34 40.14
C MET A 136 -58.27 -0.21 39.11
N LYS A 137 -59.34 0.58 38.93
CA LYS A 137 -59.54 1.80 38.14
C LYS A 137 -58.37 2.81 38.16
N ASN A 138 -58.21 3.54 37.05
CA ASN A 138 -58.51 4.98 36.87
C ASN A 138 -57.43 5.86 36.20
N PHE A 139 -57.89 6.63 35.18
CA PHE A 139 -57.41 7.92 34.65
C PHE A 139 -55.97 7.99 34.07
N ARG A 140 -55.68 8.69 32.96
CA ARG A 140 -56.31 9.88 32.36
C ARG A 140 -55.83 10.02 30.90
N SER A 141 -56.72 10.47 30.02
CA SER A 141 -56.45 10.85 28.63
C SER A 141 -55.43 11.99 28.51
N TYR A 142 -54.73 12.09 27.37
CA TYR A 142 -54.78 13.28 26.50
C TYR A 142 -54.54 12.88 25.03
N SER A 143 -55.30 13.53 24.15
CA SER A 143 -55.32 13.40 22.70
C SER A 143 -54.88 14.72 22.08
N VAL A 144 -54.05 14.68 21.03
CA VAL A 144 -53.87 15.76 20.04
C VAL A 144 -53.55 15.05 18.72
N LYS A 145 -54.54 14.70 17.88
CA LYS A 145 -55.21 15.49 16.81
C LYS A 145 -54.25 16.09 15.77
N PHE A 146 -54.26 15.40 14.62
CA PHE A 146 -54.07 15.76 13.21
C PHE A 146 -53.12 16.91 12.83
#